data_AF-I0EMI6-F1
#
_entry.id   AF-I0EMI6-F1
#
_cell.length_a   1.000
_cell.length_b   1.000
_cell.length_c   1.000
_cell.angle_alpha   90.00
_cell.angle_beta   90.00
_cell.angle_gamma   90.00
#
_symmetry.space_group_name_H-M   'P 1'
#
loop_
_entity.id
_entity.type
_entity.pdbx_description
1 polymer ?
#
loop_
_entity_poly.entity_id
_entity_poly.type
_entity_poly.pdbx_seq_one_letter_code
_entity_poly.pdbx_strand_id
1 'polypeptide(L)'
;MRGGGVNNTLGYRVKNKLEFLSQYKFNLCFENAKGYGYVTEKIMDAYFSHTIPIYWGSPSVAKEFNPKSFVNVHDFKDFDEAIDYVRYLHTHENAYLDMLYANPLNSVNGKPCFYQNLSLKKIAHFFKTMIESDEIYHNNPFILQRDLYEPLLFAETKSYKIFHKIYEKALPLIRILKSLKK
;
A
#
# COMPACT_ATOMS: atom_id res chain seq x y z
N MET A 1 8.25 -4.21 -22.55
CA MET A 1 9.18 -5.36 -22.40
C MET A 1 9.13 -5.88 -20.96
N ARG A 2 9.73 -7.04 -20.65
CA ARG A 2 9.67 -7.67 -19.31
C ARG A 2 11.07 -7.76 -18.70
N GLY A 3 11.34 -6.95 -17.67
CA GLY A 3 12.66 -6.83 -17.03
C GLY A 3 12.86 -7.60 -15.72
N GLY A 4 11.83 -8.31 -15.24
CA GLY A 4 11.88 -9.10 -14.01
C GLY A 4 12.38 -10.53 -14.21
N GLY A 5 12.31 -11.37 -13.19
CA GLY A 5 12.69 -12.79 -13.29
C GLY A 5 11.65 -13.67 -14.02
N VAL A 6 10.39 -13.25 -14.03
CA VAL A 6 9.29 -14.00 -14.65
C VAL A 6 9.04 -13.49 -16.05
N ASN A 7 8.99 -14.40 -17.03
CA ASN A 7 8.78 -14.08 -18.45
C ASN A 7 9.74 -13.01 -18.99
N ASN A 8 11.01 -13.04 -18.60
CA ASN A 8 11.97 -12.02 -19.00
C ASN A 8 12.15 -11.98 -20.53
N THR A 9 12.19 -10.78 -21.12
CA THR A 9 12.42 -10.60 -22.57
C THR A 9 13.71 -9.86 -22.90
N LEU A 10 14.50 -9.45 -21.90
CA LEU A 10 15.71 -8.64 -22.07
C LEU A 10 17.00 -9.46 -21.96
N GLY A 11 16.92 -10.69 -21.44
CA GLY A 11 18.08 -11.52 -21.15
C GLY A 11 18.80 -11.17 -19.83
N TYR A 12 18.36 -10.12 -19.13
CA TYR A 12 18.90 -9.70 -17.84
C TYR A 12 17.82 -9.08 -16.94
N ARG A 13 18.09 -9.02 -15.64
CA ARG A 13 17.22 -8.35 -14.66
C ARG A 13 17.51 -6.87 -14.62
N VAL A 14 16.48 -6.06 -14.79
CA VAL A 14 16.54 -4.60 -14.68
C VAL A 14 16.88 -4.21 -13.24
N LYS A 15 17.86 -3.32 -13.07
CA LYS A 15 18.26 -2.79 -11.76
C LYS A 15 17.40 -1.59 -11.35
N ASN A 16 17.22 -0.63 -12.27
CA ASN A 16 16.42 0.57 -12.04
C ASN A 16 15.03 0.41 -12.67
N LYS A 17 14.04 0.04 -11.85
CA LYS A 17 12.68 -0.19 -12.33
C LYS A 17 12.06 1.08 -12.91
N LEU A 18 12.22 2.23 -12.24
CA LEU A 18 11.53 3.45 -12.64
C LEU A 18 12.01 3.99 -13.99
N GLU A 19 13.32 3.98 -14.21
CA GLU A 19 13.95 4.37 -15.48
C GLU A 19 13.61 3.41 -16.61
N PHE A 20 13.51 2.11 -16.32
CA PHE A 20 13.05 1.15 -17.32
C PHE A 20 11.60 1.41 -17.72
N LEU A 21 10.71 1.64 -16.76
CA LEU A 21 9.29 1.86 -17.04
C LEU A 21 9.02 3.15 -17.82
N SER A 22 9.81 4.21 -17.62
CA SER A 22 9.64 5.48 -18.34
C SER A 22 9.93 5.39 -19.84
N GLN A 23 10.54 4.29 -20.29
CA GLN A 23 10.77 4.01 -21.72
C GLN A 23 9.54 3.43 -22.43
N TYR A 24 8.43 3.16 -21.72
CA TYR A 24 7.24 2.50 -22.27
C TYR A 24 5.97 3.33 -22.03
N LYS A 25 5.07 3.31 -23.02
CA LYS A 25 3.76 3.99 -22.94
C LYS A 25 2.85 3.45 -21.82
N PHE A 26 2.97 2.15 -21.54
CA PHE A 26 2.13 1.43 -20.59
C PHE A 26 2.97 0.55 -19.66
N ASN A 27 2.49 0.37 -18.42
CA ASN A 27 3.01 -0.59 -17.46
C ASN A 27 1.93 -1.59 -17.03
N LEU A 28 2.26 -2.87 -16.98
CA LEU A 28 1.35 -3.91 -16.50
C LEU A 28 1.41 -3.98 -14.96
N CYS A 29 0.40 -3.43 -14.31
CA CYS A 29 0.33 -3.25 -12.86
C CYS A 29 -0.60 -4.28 -12.20
N PHE A 30 -0.36 -5.56 -12.45
CA PHE A 30 -1.19 -6.63 -11.89
C PHE A 30 -0.70 -7.00 -10.49
N GLU A 31 -1.64 -7.10 -9.56
CA GLU A 31 -1.40 -7.69 -8.26
C GLU A 31 -1.33 -9.21 -8.34
N ASN A 32 -0.65 -9.81 -7.37
CA ASN A 32 -0.49 -11.27 -7.31
C ASN A 32 -1.81 -11.99 -6.97
N ALA A 33 -2.82 -11.25 -6.48
CA ALA A 33 -4.12 -11.78 -6.13
C ALA A 33 -5.20 -10.67 -6.24
N LYS A 34 -6.46 -11.10 -6.37
CA LYS A 34 -7.62 -10.23 -6.30
C LYS A 34 -8.01 -9.98 -4.84
N GLY A 35 -8.26 -8.72 -4.46
CA GLY A 35 -8.71 -8.39 -3.10
C GLY A 35 -9.23 -6.95 -2.99
N TYR A 36 -10.39 -6.75 -2.39
CA TYR A 36 -10.94 -5.41 -2.19
C TYR A 36 -10.02 -4.57 -1.29
N GLY A 37 -9.57 -3.42 -1.79
CA GLY A 37 -8.59 -2.56 -1.12
C GLY A 37 -7.14 -3.08 -1.17
N TYR A 38 -6.88 -4.18 -1.89
CA TYR A 38 -5.52 -4.68 -2.11
C TYR A 38 -4.87 -3.97 -3.29
N VAL A 39 -4.36 -2.75 -3.02
CA VAL A 39 -3.60 -1.95 -3.98
C VAL A 39 -2.20 -1.74 -3.40
N THR A 40 -1.16 -2.08 -4.15
CA THR A 40 0.22 -1.94 -3.68
C THR A 40 1.00 -0.89 -4.49
N GLU A 41 2.31 -0.81 -4.28
CA GLU A 41 3.24 0.09 -4.96
C GLU A 41 3.21 0.00 -6.49
N LYS A 42 2.71 -1.10 -7.08
CA LYS A 42 2.79 -1.36 -8.52
C LYS A 42 2.14 -0.27 -9.37
N ILE A 43 0.99 0.26 -8.94
CA ILE A 43 0.32 1.36 -9.64
C ILE A 43 1.07 2.68 -9.45
N MET A 44 1.64 2.90 -8.26
CA MET A 44 2.43 4.09 -7.95
C MET A 44 3.71 4.15 -8.78
N ASP A 45 4.41 3.03 -8.94
CA ASP A 45 5.61 2.94 -9.79
C ASP A 45 5.32 3.36 -11.23
N ALA A 46 4.14 3.02 -11.77
CA ALA A 46 3.73 3.46 -13.10
C ALA A 46 3.52 4.98 -13.17
N TYR A 47 2.79 5.55 -12.21
CA TYR A 47 2.59 6.99 -12.14
C TYR A 47 3.92 7.75 -12.02
N PHE A 48 4.84 7.31 -11.14
CA PHE A 48 6.15 7.93 -10.97
C PHE A 48 7.04 7.81 -12.21
N SER A 49 6.85 6.77 -13.00
CA SER A 49 7.58 6.55 -14.26
C SER A 49 6.93 7.23 -15.48
N HIS A 50 5.89 8.04 -15.29
CA HIS A 50 5.18 8.71 -16.38
C HIS A 50 4.69 7.74 -17.47
N THR A 51 4.08 6.64 -17.04
CA THR A 51 3.53 5.60 -17.91
C THR A 51 2.13 5.22 -17.46
N ILE A 52 1.24 4.87 -18.40
CA ILE A 52 -0.15 4.55 -18.06
C ILE A 52 -0.20 3.18 -17.37
N PRO A 53 -0.76 3.08 -16.14
CA PRO A 53 -0.97 1.80 -15.49
C PRO A 53 -2.09 1.01 -16.17
N ILE A 54 -1.84 -0.26 -16.48
CA ILE A 54 -2.86 -1.27 -16.80
C ILE A 54 -3.03 -2.13 -15.55
N TYR A 55 -4.06 -1.84 -14.76
CA TYR A 55 -4.19 -2.35 -13.40
C TYR A 55 -5.23 -3.47 -13.29
N TRP A 56 -4.88 -4.51 -12.54
CA TRP A 56 -5.78 -5.56 -12.07
C TRP A 56 -5.35 -6.00 -10.66
N GLY A 57 -6.30 -6.32 -9.79
CA GLY A 57 -6.05 -6.61 -8.37
C GLY A 57 -7.26 -6.28 -7.52
N SER A 58 -7.35 -5.05 -7.01
CA SER A 58 -8.51 -4.55 -6.27
C SER A 58 -9.67 -4.13 -7.18
N PRO A 59 -10.87 -4.74 -7.08
CA PRO A 59 -12.05 -4.28 -7.83
C PRO A 59 -12.53 -2.89 -7.39
N SER A 60 -12.12 -2.44 -6.21
CA SER A 60 -12.47 -1.12 -5.68
C SER A 60 -11.36 -0.08 -5.85
N VAL A 61 -10.37 -0.32 -6.71
CA VAL A 61 -9.23 0.58 -6.93
C VAL A 61 -9.65 2.01 -7.32
N ALA A 62 -10.78 2.17 -8.02
CA ALA A 62 -11.34 3.46 -8.40
C ALA A 62 -11.74 4.36 -7.20
N LYS A 63 -11.82 3.80 -5.98
CA LYS A 63 -11.98 4.59 -4.76
C LYS A 63 -10.69 5.32 -4.38
N GLU A 64 -9.55 4.69 -4.63
CA GLU A 64 -8.21 5.17 -4.28
C GLU A 64 -7.61 6.07 -5.36
N PHE A 65 -7.79 5.69 -6.62
CA PHE A 65 -7.25 6.40 -7.78
C PHE A 65 -8.36 6.83 -8.75
N ASN A 66 -8.10 7.90 -9.48
CA ASN A 66 -8.99 8.41 -10.51
C ASN A 66 -9.10 7.40 -11.67
N PRO A 67 -10.29 6.86 -11.98
CA PRO A 67 -10.45 5.88 -13.06
C PRO A 67 -10.12 6.44 -14.45
N LYS A 68 -9.96 7.77 -14.59
CA LYS A 68 -9.53 8.41 -15.85
C LYS A 68 -8.02 8.42 -16.05
N SER A 69 -7.20 8.08 -15.05
CA SER A 69 -5.73 8.13 -15.13
C SER A 69 -5.07 6.77 -15.34
N PHE A 70 -5.85 5.69 -15.45
CA PHE A 70 -5.33 4.35 -15.67
C PHE A 70 -6.36 3.46 -16.36
N VAL A 71 -5.91 2.33 -16.89
CA VAL A 71 -6.79 1.29 -17.42
C VAL A 71 -7.16 0.34 -16.28
N ASN A 72 -8.40 0.41 -15.80
CA ASN A 72 -8.94 -0.51 -14.82
C ASN A 72 -9.51 -1.75 -15.51
N VAL A 73 -8.81 -2.88 -15.41
CA VAL A 73 -9.22 -4.11 -16.09
C VAL A 73 -10.56 -4.65 -15.56
N HIS A 74 -10.97 -4.29 -14.34
CA HIS A 74 -12.28 -4.70 -13.79
C HIS A 74 -13.48 -4.00 -14.43
N ASP A 75 -13.26 -2.93 -15.22
CA ASP A 75 -14.35 -2.20 -15.90
C ASP A 75 -14.81 -2.88 -17.20
N PHE A 76 -14.11 -3.94 -17.63
CA PHE A 76 -14.39 -4.69 -18.86
C PHE A 76 -15.02 -6.04 -18.54
N LYS A 77 -15.80 -6.57 -19.49
CA LYS A 77 -16.42 -7.89 -19.36
C LYS A 77 -15.38 -9.01 -19.31
N ASP A 78 -14.33 -8.88 -20.11
CA ASP A 78 -13.25 -9.85 -20.25
C ASP A 78 -11.92 -9.17 -20.62
N PHE A 79 -10.85 -9.97 -20.73
CA PHE A 79 -9.53 -9.46 -21.08
C PHE A 79 -9.43 -8.97 -22.52
N ASP A 80 -10.24 -9.51 -23.45
CA ASP A 80 -10.17 -9.11 -24.85
C ASP A 80 -10.67 -7.68 -25.02
N GLU A 81 -11.77 -7.32 -24.36
CA GLU A 81 -12.26 -5.93 -24.30
C GLU A 81 -11.22 -4.97 -23.67
N ALA A 82 -10.54 -5.40 -22.60
CA ALA A 82 -9.49 -4.60 -21.97
C ALA A 82 -8.29 -4.39 -22.91
N ILE A 83 -7.90 -5.43 -23.66
CA ILE A 83 -6.83 -5.36 -24.66
C ILE A 83 -7.24 -4.41 -25.80
N ASP A 84 -8.48 -4.48 -26.27
CA ASP A 84 -8.99 -3.59 -27.31
C ASP A 84 -8.97 -2.12 -26.87
N TYR A 85 -9.29 -1.83 -25.61
CA TYR A 85 -9.17 -0.48 -25.07
C TYR A 85 -7.71 -0.01 -25.00
N VAL A 86 -6.77 -0.87 -24.61
CA VAL A 86 -5.34 -0.54 -24.62
C VAL A 86 -4.84 -0.29 -26.05
N ARG A 87 -5.31 -1.08 -27.04
CA ARG A 87 -5.01 -0.85 -28.48
C ARG A 87 -5.55 0.50 -28.93
N TYR A 88 -6.79 0.84 -28.55
CA TYR A 88 -7.39 2.14 -28.82
C TYR A 88 -6.52 3.28 -28.28
N LEU A 89 -6.13 3.24 -26.99
CA LEU A 89 -5.23 4.24 -26.42
C LEU A 89 -3.88 4.28 -27.13
N HIS A 90 -3.34 3.13 -27.55
CA HIS A 90 -2.06 3.11 -28.24
C HIS A 90 -2.07 3.88 -29.58
N THR A 91 -3.18 3.78 -30.33
CA THR A 91 -3.34 4.36 -31.68
C THR A 91 -4.02 5.73 -31.70
N HIS A 92 -4.65 6.15 -30.59
CA HIS A 92 -5.32 7.45 -30.46
C HIS A 92 -4.57 8.34 -29.48
N GLU A 93 -3.66 9.17 -30.01
CA GLU A 93 -2.75 9.99 -29.22
C GLU A 93 -3.46 10.90 -28.20
N ASN A 94 -4.54 11.58 -28.61
CA ASN A 94 -5.27 12.46 -27.68
C ASN A 94 -5.86 11.69 -26.50
N ALA A 95 -6.48 10.52 -26.74
CA ALA A 95 -7.04 9.70 -25.67
C ALA A 95 -5.94 9.15 -24.73
N TYR A 96 -4.77 8.82 -25.29
CA TYR A 96 -3.59 8.45 -24.50
C TYR A 96 -3.10 9.61 -23.61
N LEU A 97 -2.92 10.79 -24.19
CA LEU A 97 -2.44 11.97 -23.46
C LEU A 97 -3.43 12.42 -22.40
N ASP A 98 -4.74 12.38 -22.69
CA ASP A 98 -5.79 12.69 -21.72
C ASP A 98 -5.70 11.81 -20.48
N MET A 99 -5.46 10.50 -20.67
CA MET A 99 -5.28 9.56 -19.56
C MET A 99 -3.93 9.77 -18.85
N LEU A 100 -2.85 9.97 -19.60
CA LEU A 100 -1.50 10.17 -19.05
C LEU A 100 -1.40 11.43 -18.18
N TYR A 101 -2.10 12.50 -18.56
CA TYR A 101 -2.12 13.77 -17.83
C TYR A 101 -3.27 13.92 -16.83
N ALA A 102 -4.19 12.96 -16.77
CA ALA A 102 -5.22 12.94 -15.74
C ALA A 102 -4.59 12.84 -14.34
N ASN A 103 -5.14 13.58 -13.39
CA ASN A 103 -4.67 13.52 -12.00
C ASN A 103 -4.87 12.10 -11.45
N PRO A 104 -3.84 11.45 -10.87
CA PRO A 104 -3.97 10.11 -10.29
C PRO A 104 -4.98 10.02 -9.15
N LEU A 105 -5.22 11.13 -8.44
CA LEU A 105 -6.13 11.16 -7.30
C LEU A 105 -7.52 11.63 -7.74
N ASN A 106 -8.53 11.01 -7.14
CA ASN A 106 -9.89 11.54 -7.17
C ASN A 106 -9.94 12.94 -6.57
N SER A 107 -10.90 13.75 -7.02
CA SER A 107 -11.10 15.10 -6.50
C SER A 107 -12.43 15.22 -5.76
N VAL A 108 -12.40 15.83 -4.59
CA VAL A 108 -13.60 16.21 -3.82
C VAL A 108 -13.62 17.73 -3.72
N ASN A 109 -14.72 18.36 -4.15
CA ASN A 109 -14.85 19.82 -4.23
C ASN A 109 -13.68 20.49 -4.99
N GLY A 110 -13.26 19.88 -6.10
CA GLY A 110 -12.17 20.37 -6.94
C GLY A 110 -10.76 20.20 -6.37
N LYS A 111 -10.60 19.53 -5.21
CA LYS A 111 -9.29 19.27 -4.61
C LYS A 111 -8.93 17.79 -4.67
N PRO A 112 -7.74 17.43 -5.18
CA PRO A 112 -7.25 16.06 -5.12
C PRO A 112 -7.18 15.56 -3.68
N CYS A 113 -7.66 14.35 -3.42
CA CYS A 113 -7.68 13.76 -2.09
C CYS A 113 -7.41 12.26 -2.11
N PHE A 114 -6.76 11.77 -1.05
CA PHE A 114 -6.64 10.33 -0.81
C PHE A 114 -7.96 9.76 -0.29
N TYR A 115 -8.24 8.52 -0.67
CA TYR A 115 -9.40 7.78 -0.18
C TYR A 115 -9.44 7.75 1.35
N GLN A 116 -10.65 7.91 1.91
CA GLN A 116 -10.91 8.03 3.34
C GLN A 116 -10.08 9.11 4.08
N ASN A 117 -9.62 10.15 3.38
CA ASN A 117 -8.79 11.21 3.94
C ASN A 117 -7.51 10.68 4.61
N LEU A 118 -6.88 9.65 4.02
CA LEU A 118 -5.61 9.12 4.49
C LEU A 118 -4.58 10.25 4.60
N SER A 119 -3.99 10.40 5.77
CA SER A 119 -3.02 11.44 6.07
C SER A 119 -2.22 11.08 7.31
N LEU A 120 -1.04 11.69 7.46
CA LEU A 120 -0.22 11.54 8.67
C LEU A 120 -0.99 11.96 9.93
N LYS A 121 -1.88 12.97 9.84
CA LYS A 121 -2.75 13.39 10.94
C LYS A 121 -3.74 12.30 11.36
N LYS A 122 -4.40 11.65 10.38
CA LYS A 122 -5.34 10.55 10.65
C LYS A 122 -4.62 9.36 11.30
N ILE A 123 -3.43 9.02 10.80
CA ILE A 123 -2.60 7.94 11.36
C ILE A 123 -2.14 8.29 12.78
N ALA A 124 -1.64 9.50 13.01
CA ALA A 124 -1.21 9.95 14.34
C ALA A 124 -2.37 9.98 15.34
N HIS A 125 -3.55 10.41 14.91
CA HIS A 125 -4.77 10.37 15.72
C HIS A 125 -5.14 8.93 16.11
N PHE A 126 -5.08 7.99 15.16
CA PHE A 126 -5.32 6.57 15.44
C PHE A 126 -4.35 6.01 16.49
N PHE A 127 -3.04 6.31 16.38
CA PHE A 127 -2.05 5.93 17.40
C PHE A 127 -2.34 6.55 18.77
N LYS A 128 -2.74 7.82 18.81
CA LYS A 128 -3.11 8.49 20.06
C LYS A 128 -4.26 7.76 20.75
N THR A 129 -5.33 7.45 20.03
CA THR A 129 -6.49 6.69 20.56
C THR A 129 -6.08 5.31 21.08
N MET A 130 -5.21 4.59 20.37
CA MET A 130 -4.71 3.29 20.85
C MET A 130 -3.91 3.38 22.15
N ILE A 131 -3.11 4.43 22.32
CA ILE A 131 -2.27 4.63 23.51
C ILE A 131 -3.10 5.10 24.71
N GLU A 132 -4.18 5.84 24.46
CA GLU A 132 -5.09 6.37 25.49
C GLU A 132 -6.19 5.37 25.91
N SER A 133 -6.35 4.26 25.18
CA SER A 133 -7.32 3.22 25.47
C SER A 133 -6.79 2.22 26.49
N ASP A 134 -7.55 1.99 27.57
CA ASP A 134 -7.26 0.93 28.56
C ASP A 134 -7.91 -0.43 28.20
N GLU A 135 -8.70 -0.49 27.13
CA GLU A 135 -9.41 -1.70 26.72
C GLU A 135 -8.50 -2.76 26.06
N ILE A 136 -8.67 -4.03 26.46
CA ILE A 136 -8.00 -5.19 25.86
C ILE A 136 -8.96 -5.89 24.89
N TYR A 137 -8.73 -5.75 23.59
CA TYR A 137 -9.60 -6.30 22.54
C TYR A 137 -9.29 -7.72 22.09
N HIS A 138 -8.08 -8.21 22.33
CA HIS A 138 -7.73 -9.60 21.96
C HIS A 138 -8.29 -10.55 23.01
N ASN A 139 -8.62 -11.78 22.60
CA ASN A 139 -9.02 -12.83 23.53
C ASN A 139 -7.97 -12.92 24.64
N ASN A 140 -8.38 -12.60 25.86
CA ASN A 140 -7.55 -12.78 27.03
C ASN A 140 -7.70 -14.25 27.45
N PRO A 141 -6.68 -15.10 27.26
CA PRO A 141 -6.77 -16.51 27.65
C PRO A 141 -6.79 -16.69 29.18
N PHE A 142 -6.70 -15.60 29.97
CA PHE A 142 -6.68 -15.63 31.43
C PHE A 142 -8.00 -15.15 32.03
N ILE A 143 -8.99 -16.05 32.06
CA ILE A 143 -9.77 -16.24 33.29
C ILE A 143 -8.80 -16.87 34.31
N LEU A 144 -7.94 -16.05 34.89
CA LEU A 144 -7.23 -16.26 36.14
C LEU A 144 -6.62 -14.91 36.47
N GLN A 145 -7.30 -14.22 37.38
CA GLN A 145 -6.91 -12.97 38.03
C GLN A 145 -5.39 -12.94 38.25
N ARG A 146 -4.66 -12.12 37.49
CA ARG A 146 -3.23 -11.88 37.72
C ARG A 146 -3.00 -10.38 37.77
N ASP A 147 -2.71 -9.91 38.97
CA ASP A 147 -2.26 -8.56 39.24
C ASP A 147 -1.07 -8.20 38.35
N LEU A 148 -1.10 -6.98 37.80
CA LEU A 148 -0.07 -6.36 36.98
C LEU A 148 1.32 -6.25 37.68
N TYR A 149 1.45 -6.78 38.89
CA TYR A 149 2.64 -6.73 39.74
C TYR A 149 3.33 -8.09 39.96
N GLU A 150 2.79 -9.20 39.44
CA GLU A 150 3.51 -10.48 39.52
C GLU A 150 4.54 -10.64 38.38
N PRO A 151 5.82 -10.90 38.70
CA PRO A 151 6.85 -11.05 37.69
C PRO A 151 6.52 -12.18 36.71
N LEU A 152 6.72 -11.90 35.42
CA LEU A 152 6.55 -12.85 34.32
C LEU A 152 7.36 -14.14 34.54
N LEU A 153 6.73 -15.15 35.13
CA LEU A 153 7.11 -16.57 35.04
C LEU A 153 6.88 -17.10 33.62
N PHE A 154 7.53 -16.50 32.62
CA PHE A 154 7.70 -17.08 31.28
C PHE A 154 9.17 -16.95 30.87
N ALA A 155 10.08 -17.34 31.77
CA ALA A 155 11.51 -17.16 31.60
C ALA A 155 12.16 -18.03 30.48
N GLU A 156 11.43 -18.90 29.77
CA GLU A 156 12.09 -19.93 28.95
C GLU A 156 11.71 -19.99 27.46
N THR A 157 10.71 -19.24 26.98
CA THR A 157 10.40 -19.26 25.53
C THR A 157 11.39 -18.40 24.74
N LYS A 158 11.80 -18.88 23.57
CA LYS A 158 12.73 -18.15 22.67
C LYS A 158 12.17 -16.77 22.28
N SER A 159 10.86 -16.68 22.11
CA SER A 159 10.14 -15.44 21.83
C SER A 159 10.21 -14.46 23.00
N TYR A 160 10.08 -14.92 24.26
CA TYR A 160 10.22 -14.07 25.44
C TYR A 160 11.63 -13.48 25.55
N LYS A 161 12.67 -14.28 25.32
CA LYS A 161 14.06 -13.80 25.35
C LYS A 161 14.32 -12.69 24.30
N ILE A 162 13.69 -12.80 23.13
CA ILE A 162 13.76 -11.76 22.09
C ILE A 162 13.01 -10.50 22.54
N PHE A 163 11.77 -10.66 23.03
CA PHE A 163 10.94 -9.54 23.45
C PHE A 163 11.56 -8.79 24.64
N HIS A 164 12.09 -9.51 25.63
CA HIS A 164 12.80 -8.94 26.78
C HIS A 164 14.06 -8.18 26.35
N LYS A 165 14.83 -8.71 25.39
CA LYS A 165 16.02 -8.03 24.86
C LYS A 165 15.67 -6.75 24.10
N ILE A 166 14.52 -6.71 23.43
CA ILE A 166 14.00 -5.50 22.77
C ILE A 166 13.52 -4.49 23.82
N TYR A 167 12.78 -4.95 24.82
CA TYR A 167 12.25 -4.12 25.91
C TYR A 167 13.37 -3.46 26.73
N GLU A 168 14.41 -4.21 27.12
CA GLU A 168 15.59 -3.69 27.81
C GLU A 168 16.33 -2.60 27.01
N LYS A 169 16.38 -2.74 25.68
CA LYS A 169 16.96 -1.71 24.81
C LYS A 169 16.10 -0.46 24.70
N ALA A 170 14.78 -0.60 24.82
CA ALA A 170 13.83 0.50 24.71
C ALA A 170 13.60 1.24 26.04
N LEU A 171 13.91 0.61 27.18
CA LEU A 171 13.73 1.12 28.55
C LEU A 171 14.30 2.53 28.80
N PRO A 172 15.52 2.89 28.32
CA PRO A 172 16.04 4.25 28.46
C PRO A 172 15.17 5.28 27.73
N LEU A 173 14.69 4.95 26.53
CA LEU A 173 13.83 5.82 25.73
C LEU A 173 12.46 6.01 26.38
N ILE A 174 11.88 4.92 26.90
CA ILE A 174 10.60 4.94 27.63
C ILE A 174 10.71 5.82 28.89
N ARG A 175 11.84 5.78 29.61
CA ARG A 175 12.09 6.64 30.78
C ARG A 175 12.17 8.11 30.40
N ILE A 176 12.84 8.45 29.30
CA ILE A 176 12.91 9.82 28.76
C ILE A 176 11.52 10.32 28.34
N LEU A 177 10.74 9.49 27.63
CA LEU A 177 9.39 9.85 27.20
C LEU A 177 8.44 10.08 28.38
N LYS A 178 8.64 9.37 29.50
CA LYS A 178 7.87 9.60 30.75
C LYS A 178 8.31 10.87 31.48
N SER A 179 9.59 11.25 31.46
CA SER A 179 10.06 12.49 32.09
C SER A 179 9.63 13.76 31.34
N LEU A 180 9.31 13.65 30.05
CA LEU A 180 8.80 14.74 29.22
C LEU A 180 7.28 14.98 29.37
N LYS A 181 6.58 14.19 30.19
CA LYS A 181 5.15 14.36 30.54
C LYS A 181 4.92 15.10 31.86
N LYS A 182 5.93 15.74 32.44
CA LYS A 182 5.83 16.71 33.54
C LYS A 182 6.14 18.10 33.03
#